data_AF-A0A5Q0GJS5-F1
#
_entry.id   AF-A0A5Q0GJS5-F1
#
_cell.length_a   1.000
_cell.length_b   1.000
_cell.length_c   1.000
_cell.angle_alpha   90.00
_cell.angle_beta   90.00
_cell.angle_gamma   90.00
#
_symmetry.space_group_name_H-M   'P 1'
#
loop_
_entity.id
_entity.type
_entity.pdbx_description
1 polymer ?
#
loop_
_entity_poly.entity_id
_entity_poly.type
_entity_poly.pdbx_seq_one_letter_code
_entity_poly.pdbx_strand_id
1 'polypeptide(L)'
;MEPDKLIQAFTQVVRKQDYVFSPEAIVAIPELLNKLAQLETQPPDLFAEAIRQWYLDYEDVRDAVLIEEREIEKISKSKPEIQENTQENRYRVVQDELKKLEERKTSNSQTKQP
;
A
#
# COMPACT_ATOMS: atom_id res chain seq x y z
N MET A 1 15.21 2.47 4.49
CA MET A 1 13.82 2.29 4.93
C MET A 1 13.66 0.83 5.32
N GLU A 2 13.15 0.54 6.51
CA GLU A 2 12.87 -0.85 6.90
C GLU A 2 11.70 -1.39 6.07
N PRO A 3 11.78 -2.62 5.54
CA PRO A 3 10.76 -3.17 4.65
C PRO A 3 9.38 -3.21 5.32
N ASP A 4 9.36 -3.57 6.59
CA ASP A 4 8.15 -3.68 7.41
C ASP A 4 7.42 -2.33 7.58
N LYS A 5 8.19 -1.26 7.83
CA LYS A 5 7.66 0.12 7.93
C LYS A 5 7.11 0.61 6.60
N LEU A 6 7.80 0.30 5.49
CA LEU A 6 7.33 0.67 4.16
C LEU A 6 5.99 0.00 3.83
N ILE A 7 5.86 -1.29 4.11
CA ILE A 7 4.62 -2.02 3.87
C ILE A 7 3.49 -1.43 4.73
N GLN A 8 3.76 -1.14 6.00
CA GLN A 8 2.79 -0.53 6.90
C GLN A 8 2.36 0.88 6.42
N ALA A 9 3.31 1.74 6.07
CA ALA A 9 3.05 3.08 5.56
C ALA A 9 2.20 3.03 4.28
N PHE A 10 2.61 2.20 3.33
CA PHE A 10 1.87 2.01 2.08
C PHE A 10 0.45 1.49 2.31
N THR A 11 0.28 0.51 3.21
CA THR A 11 -1.06 0.02 3.58
C THR A 11 -1.96 1.12 4.13
N GLN A 12 -1.41 1.99 4.99
CA GLN A 12 -2.17 3.12 5.54
C GLN A 12 -2.55 4.14 4.46
N VAL A 13 -1.63 4.43 3.51
CA VAL A 13 -1.91 5.30 2.36
C VAL A 13 -3.04 4.73 1.50
N VAL A 14 -3.00 3.45 1.14
CA VAL A 14 -4.06 2.77 0.38
C VAL A 14 -5.41 2.82 1.11
N ARG A 15 -5.39 2.72 2.45
CA ARG A 15 -6.59 2.70 3.28
C ARG A 15 -7.22 4.08 3.46
N LYS A 16 -6.41 5.09 3.75
CA LYS A 16 -6.85 6.42 4.22
C LYS A 16 -6.71 7.52 3.17
N GLN A 17 -5.80 7.37 2.23
CA GLN A 17 -5.40 8.40 1.29
C GLN A 17 -5.67 7.98 -0.16
N ASP A 18 -6.84 7.39 -0.45
CA ASP A 18 -7.15 6.93 -1.81
C ASP A 18 -7.10 8.04 -2.88
N TYR A 19 -7.19 9.31 -2.47
CA TYR A 19 -7.11 10.47 -3.33
C TYR A 19 -5.71 10.71 -3.94
N VAL A 20 -4.64 10.16 -3.35
CA VAL A 20 -3.27 10.29 -3.91
C VAL A 20 -3.02 9.35 -5.08
N PHE A 21 -3.94 8.41 -5.31
CA PHE A 21 -3.83 7.45 -6.41
C PHE A 21 -4.48 8.02 -7.67
N SER A 22 -3.62 8.48 -8.57
CA SER A 22 -3.99 8.91 -9.92
C SER A 22 -4.65 7.77 -10.71
N PRO A 23 -5.47 8.07 -11.74
CA PRO A 23 -6.10 7.05 -12.58
C PRO A 23 -5.11 6.03 -13.15
N GLU A 24 -3.91 6.48 -13.54
CA GLU A 24 -2.83 5.61 -14.02
C GLU A 24 -2.35 4.64 -12.93
N ALA A 25 -2.16 5.13 -11.70
CA ALA A 25 -1.81 4.29 -10.56
C ALA A 25 -2.90 3.23 -10.31
N ILE A 26 -4.18 3.61 -10.37
CA ILE A 26 -5.30 2.67 -10.22
C ILE A 26 -5.27 1.56 -11.28
N VAL A 27 -5.03 1.92 -12.55
CA VAL A 27 -4.93 0.94 -13.66
C VAL A 27 -3.73 0.00 -13.48
N ALA A 28 -2.67 0.43 -12.79
CA ALA A 28 -1.49 -0.38 -12.51
C ALA A 28 -1.60 -1.23 -11.22
N ILE A 29 -2.65 -1.06 -10.41
CA ILE A 29 -2.87 -1.87 -9.20
C ILE A 29 -2.95 -3.38 -9.49
N PRO A 30 -3.66 -3.87 -10.53
CA PRO A 30 -3.71 -5.29 -10.84
C PRO A 30 -2.33 -5.92 -11.12
N GLU A 31 -1.45 -5.18 -11.79
CA GLU A 31 -0.06 -5.62 -12.04
C GLU A 31 0.73 -5.70 -10.74
N LEU A 32 0.60 -4.69 -9.87
CA LEU A 32 1.20 -4.72 -8.54
C LEU A 32 0.69 -5.91 -7.72
N LEU A 33 -0.62 -6.14 -7.67
CA LEU A 33 -1.22 -7.26 -6.95
C LEU A 33 -0.68 -8.62 -7.44
N ASN A 34 -0.52 -8.79 -8.75
CA ASN A 34 0.06 -10.00 -9.31
C ASN A 34 1.52 -10.19 -8.87
N LYS A 35 2.32 -9.11 -8.93
CA LYS A 35 3.71 -9.12 -8.49
C LYS A 35 3.84 -9.45 -7.00
N LEU A 36 3.01 -8.84 -6.16
CA LEU A 36 3.01 -9.10 -4.71
C LEU A 36 2.59 -10.54 -4.38
N ALA A 37 1.63 -11.12 -5.12
CA ALA A 37 1.23 -12.51 -4.93
C ALA A 37 2.36 -13.50 -5.24
N GLN A 38 3.21 -13.22 -6.24
CA GLN A 38 4.40 -14.03 -6.52
C GLN A 38 5.47 -13.93 -5.43
N LEU A 39 5.44 -12.86 -4.63
CA LEU A 39 6.40 -12.57 -3.57
C LEU A 39 5.90 -12.93 -2.16
N GLU A 40 4.68 -13.47 -2.02
CA GLU A 40 4.08 -13.81 -0.71
C GLU A 40 4.92 -14.80 0.10
N THR A 41 5.61 -15.73 -0.59
CA THR A 41 6.50 -16.74 0.00
C THR A 41 7.96 -16.30 0.06
N GLN A 42 8.27 -15.11 -0.46
CA GLN A 42 9.61 -14.56 -0.55
C GLN A 42 9.94 -13.72 0.70
N PRO A 43 11.24 -13.40 0.93
CA PRO A 43 11.64 -12.55 2.04
C PRO A 43 10.98 -11.15 1.98
N PRO A 44 10.79 -10.51 3.16
CA PRO A 44 10.11 -9.22 3.29
C PRO A 44 10.74 -8.10 2.49
N ASP A 45 12.06 -8.13 2.32
CA ASP A 45 12.80 -7.15 1.53
C ASP A 45 12.34 -7.12 0.07
N LEU A 46 12.09 -8.27 -0.55
CA LEU A 46 11.65 -8.33 -1.95
C LEU A 46 10.22 -7.82 -2.11
N PHE A 47 9.35 -8.13 -1.15
CA PHE A 47 7.98 -7.64 -1.13
C PHE A 47 7.93 -6.11 -1.00
N ALA A 48 8.70 -5.57 -0.03
CA ALA A 48 8.83 -4.13 0.17
C ALA A 48 9.49 -3.44 -1.02
N GLU A 49 10.50 -4.06 -1.64
CA GLU A 49 11.14 -3.52 -2.83
C GLU A 49 10.20 -3.46 -4.02
N ALA A 50 9.31 -4.44 -4.20
CA ALA A 50 8.30 -4.41 -5.25
C ALA A 50 7.33 -3.23 -5.09
N ILE A 51 6.86 -2.97 -3.86
CA ILE A 51 6.04 -1.78 -3.55
C ILE A 51 6.84 -0.51 -3.80
N ARG A 52 8.10 -0.47 -3.37
CA ARG A 52 8.99 0.67 -3.55
C ARG A 52 9.19 1.02 -5.01
N GLN A 53 9.52 0.04 -5.84
CA GLN A 53 9.71 0.23 -7.26
C GLN A 53 8.42 0.74 -7.91
N TRP A 54 7.27 0.20 -7.52
CA TRP A 54 5.99 0.61 -8.08
C TRP A 54 5.62 2.06 -7.75
N TYR A 55 5.70 2.50 -6.49
CA TYR A 55 5.31 3.88 -6.16
C TYR A 55 6.30 4.92 -6.69
N LEU A 56 7.51 4.53 -7.12
CA LEU A 56 8.46 5.49 -7.70
C LEU A 56 7.95 6.10 -9.01
N ASP A 57 7.12 5.36 -9.74
CA ASP A 57 6.43 5.83 -10.94
C ASP A 57 5.25 6.78 -10.62
N TYR A 58 4.82 6.88 -9.35
CA TYR A 58 3.67 7.67 -8.92
C TYR A 58 4.05 8.63 -7.78
N GLU A 59 4.47 9.84 -8.15
CA GLU A 59 5.03 10.83 -7.20
C GLU A 59 4.11 11.15 -6.02
N ASP A 60 2.80 11.35 -6.24
CA ASP A 60 1.83 11.61 -5.17
C ASP A 60 1.74 10.45 -4.17
N VAL A 61 1.77 9.22 -4.67
CA VAL A 61 1.75 8.02 -3.82
C VAL A 61 3.07 7.92 -3.04
N ARG A 62 4.20 8.15 -3.70
CA ARG A 62 5.52 8.17 -3.07
C ARG A 62 5.56 9.17 -1.91
N ASP A 63 5.11 10.39 -2.14
CA ASP A 63 5.16 11.46 -1.12
C ASP A 63 4.30 11.10 0.09
N ALA A 64 3.07 10.62 -0.16
CA ALA A 64 2.17 10.16 0.90
C ALA A 64 2.77 9.01 1.73
N VAL A 65 3.44 8.04 1.07
CA VAL A 65 4.12 6.92 1.75
C VAL A 65 5.26 7.41 2.63
N LEU A 66 6.05 8.38 2.14
CA LEU A 66 7.17 8.95 2.91
C LEU A 66 6.69 9.78 4.11
N ILE A 67 5.57 10.50 3.96
CA ILE A 67 4.93 11.23 5.05
C ILE A 67 4.42 10.25 6.11
N GLU A 68 3.65 9.24 5.70
CA GLU A 68 3.06 8.27 6.62
C GLU A 68 4.14 7.43 7.33
N GLU A 69 5.25 7.13 6.67
CA GLU A 69 6.40 6.47 7.32
C GLU A 69 6.97 7.32 8.46
N ARG A 70 7.16 8.63 8.24
CA ARG A 70 7.61 9.55 9.28
C ARG A 70 6.61 9.66 10.43
N GLU A 71 5.32 9.59 10.13
CA GLU A 71 4.26 9.58 11.15
C GLU A 71 4.32 8.30 11.98
N ILE A 72 4.49 7.13 11.35
CA ILE A 72 4.68 5.84 12.03
C ILE A 72 5.91 5.89 12.94
N GLU A 73 7.05 6.42 12.46
CA GLU A 73 8.27 6.54 13.28
C GLU A 73 8.06 7.42 14.54
N LYS A 74 7.27 8.49 14.42
CA LYS A 74 6.91 9.35 15.56
C LYS A 74 5.98 8.63 16.54
N ILE A 75 5.00 7.88 16.06
CA ILE A 75 3.98 7.20 16.89
C ILE A 75 4.55 5.95 17.58
N SER A 76 5.46 5.21 16.93
CA SER A 76 6.13 4.04 17.53
C SER A 76 6.91 4.37 18.80
N LYS A 77 7.30 5.64 19.02
CA LYS A 77 7.88 6.09 20.30
C LYS A 77 6.86 6.21 21.44
N SER A 78 5.56 6.18 21.16
CA SER A 78 4.50 6.53 22.12
C SER A 78 3.54 5.39 22.49
N LYS A 79 3.46 4.27 21.74
CA LYS A 79 2.67 3.08 22.14
C LYS A 79 3.01 1.84 21.28
N PRO A 80 3.13 0.64 21.86
CA PRO A 80 3.16 -0.60 21.10
C PRO A 80 1.71 -0.94 20.72
N GLU A 81 1.19 -0.36 19.65
CA GLU A 81 -0.14 -0.73 19.15
C GLU A 81 -0.06 -2.11 18.47
N ILE A 82 -0.33 -3.11 19.31
CA ILE A 82 -0.95 -4.41 19.06
C ILE A 82 -0.41 -5.19 17.84
N GLN A 83 0.38 -6.19 18.23
CA GLN A 83 0.97 -7.27 17.46
C GLN A 83 -0.09 -8.25 16.90
N GLU A 84 -0.95 -7.82 15.98
CA GLU A 84 -1.59 -8.76 15.02
C GLU A 84 -0.85 -8.78 13.67
N ASN A 85 0.42 -8.42 13.72
CA ASN A 85 1.31 -8.06 12.63
C ASN A 85 2.29 -9.22 12.32
N THR A 86 1.81 -10.46 12.24
CA THR A 86 2.65 -11.50 11.61
C THR A 86 2.90 -11.12 10.16
N GLN A 87 4.10 -11.39 9.65
CA GLN A 87 4.54 -10.98 8.31
C GLN A 87 3.54 -11.41 7.21
N GLU A 88 3.01 -12.64 7.30
CA GLU A 88 1.92 -13.15 6.43
C GLU A 88 0.64 -12.30 6.51
N ASN A 89 0.23 -11.88 7.71
CA ASN A 89 -0.98 -11.09 7.87
C ASN A 89 -0.82 -9.70 7.24
N ARG A 90 0.39 -9.11 7.30
CA ARG A 90 0.69 -7.81 6.67
C ARG A 90 0.59 -7.83 5.17
N TYR A 91 1.13 -8.86 4.53
CA TYR A 91 1.07 -9.00 3.07
C TYR A 91 -0.35 -9.18 2.58
N ARG A 92 -1.10 -10.03 3.29
CA ARG A 92 -2.50 -10.24 2.96
C ARG A 92 -3.32 -8.98 3.13
N VAL A 93 -3.08 -8.21 4.20
CA VAL A 93 -3.78 -6.94 4.45
C VAL A 93 -3.50 -5.92 3.36
N VAL A 94 -2.25 -5.73 2.94
CA VAL A 94 -1.95 -4.75 1.87
C VAL A 94 -2.59 -5.14 0.54
N GLN A 95 -2.58 -6.43 0.19
CA GLN A 95 -3.23 -6.93 -1.02
C GLN A 95 -4.75 -6.76 -0.96
N ASP A 96 -5.37 -6.98 0.20
CA ASP A 96 -6.81 -6.78 0.41
C ASP A 96 -7.21 -5.30 0.29
N GLU A 97 -6.44 -4.40 0.90
CA GLU A 97 -6.70 -2.96 0.81
C GLU A 97 -6.49 -2.41 -0.61
N LEU A 98 -5.51 -2.94 -1.35
CA LEU A 98 -5.31 -2.61 -2.77
C LEU A 98 -6.49 -3.07 -3.64
N LYS A 99 -7.00 -4.28 -3.43
CA LYS A 99 -8.20 -4.77 -4.12
C LYS A 99 -9.40 -3.87 -3.83
N LYS A 100 -9.65 -3.56 -2.55
CA LYS A 100 -10.71 -2.61 -2.17
C LYS A 100 -10.52 -1.24 -2.79
N LEU A 101 -9.29 -0.74 -2.91
CA LEU A 101 -9.02 0.54 -3.57
C LEU A 101 -9.40 0.48 -5.06
N GLU A 102 -8.98 -0.56 -5.77
CA GLU A 102 -9.35 -0.81 -7.16
C GLU A 102 -10.88 -0.88 -7.32
N GLU A 103 -11.56 -1.69 -6.50
CA GLU A 103 -13.02 -1.84 -6.54
C GLU A 103 -13.75 -0.52 -6.26
N ARG A 104 -13.29 0.26 -5.27
CA ARG A 104 -13.85 1.58 -4.93
C ARG A 104 -13.72 2.57 -6.08
N LYS A 105 -12.55 2.64 -6.73
CA LYS A 105 -12.27 3.60 -7.82
C LYS A 105 -12.91 3.19 -9.14
N THR A 106 -12.97 1.90 -9.42
CA THR A 106 -13.61 1.35 -10.62
C THR A 106 -15.14 1.46 -10.51
N SER A 107 -15.72 1.12 -9.37
CA SER A 107 -17.18 1.26 -9.13
C SER A 107 -17.63 2.73 -9.15
N ASN A 108 -16.82 3.65 -8.62
CA ASN A 108 -17.11 5.09 -8.65
C ASN A 108 -16.96 5.71 -10.06
N SER A 109 -16.28 5.01 -10.98
CA SER A 109 -16.21 5.41 -12.39
C SER A 109 -17.46 4.96 -13.18
N GLN A 110 -18.19 3.96 -12.71
CA GLN A 110 -19.45 3.49 -13.32
C GLN A 110 -20.70 4.28 -12.87
N THR A 111 -20.66 5.00 -11.75
CA THR A 111 -21.79 5.80 -11.24
C THR A 111 -21.91 7.20 -11.83
N LYS A 112 -21.06 7.58 -12.80
CA LYS A 112 -21.27 8.74 -13.67
C LYS A 112 -21.73 8.29 -15.07
N GLN A 113 -22.95 7.77 -15.17
CA GLN A 113 -23.69 7.80 -16.43
C GLN A 113 -24.86 8.80 -16.28
N PRO A 114 -25.07 9.69 -17.28
CA PRO A 114 -26.08 10.75 -17.27
C PRO A 114 -27.52 10.22 -17.31
#